data_AF-A0A2T2UN46-F1
#
_entry.id   AF-A0A2T2UN46-F1
#
_cell.length_a   1.000
_cell.length_b   1.000
_cell.length_c   1.000
_cell.angle_alpha   90.00
_cell.angle_beta   90.00
_cell.angle_gamma   90.00
#
_symmetry.space_group_name_H-M   'P 1'
#
loop_
_entity.id
_entity.type
_entity.pdbx_description
1 polymer ?
#
loop_
_entity_poly.entity_id
_entity_poly.type
_entity_poly.pdbx_seq_one_letter_code
_entity_poly.pdbx_strand_id
1 'polypeptide(L)'
;MRVALTSPHDRDILDLAVPALAGLAAGPLVSLVDTAFVGQLGRVPLGALGVNTSIFSMTFVIFNFLAYGTTPRVGKAVGNDDRAEAGRVVMRALTLAVGAGIVALIALQALARPILSLMGASEELMGPALAYLRIRALAGPAVLLITASHGAFRGYQDTRTPMVVTLGFNVVNGGLDPLLIFVLDWGLAGAAAATAIGQWIGALTFLFLLLKARREELGIEVRWPDLHTLVPFLKVGRDLFLRTASLVGTMTLATAIA
;
A
#
# COMPACT_ATOMS: atom_id res chain seq x y z
N MET A 1 7.15 -30.29 34.82
CA MET A 1 7.72 -29.06 34.22
C MET A 1 6.57 -28.08 34.02
N ARG A 2 6.41 -27.05 34.87
CA ARG A 2 5.41 -25.99 34.64
C ARG A 2 6.01 -25.02 33.65
N VAL A 3 5.60 -25.09 32.39
CA VAL A 3 5.93 -24.06 31.41
C VAL A 3 5.28 -22.77 31.91
N ALA A 4 6.08 -21.81 32.37
CA ALA A 4 5.57 -20.48 32.64
C ALA A 4 5.07 -19.91 31.31
N LEU A 5 3.75 -19.74 31.19
CA LEU A 5 3.11 -19.23 29.97
C LEU A 5 3.35 -17.73 29.75
N THR A 6 4.05 -17.07 30.66
CA THR A 6 4.32 -15.64 30.63
C THR A 6 5.81 -15.36 30.61
N SER A 7 6.28 -14.67 29.57
CA SER A 7 7.65 -14.19 29.39
C SER A 7 7.75 -12.70 29.79
N PRO A 8 8.90 -12.24 30.30
CA PRO A 8 9.13 -10.80 30.52
C PRO A 8 8.92 -9.94 29.25
N HIS A 9 9.04 -10.55 28.08
CA HIS A 9 8.89 -9.88 26.78
C HIS A 9 7.44 -9.81 26.27
N ASP A 10 6.46 -10.43 26.95
CA ASP A 10 5.08 -10.48 26.44
C ASP A 10 4.47 -9.08 26.29
N ARG A 11 4.82 -8.16 27.21
CA ARG A 11 4.39 -6.77 27.13
C ARG A 11 4.97 -6.06 25.91
N ASP A 12 6.28 -6.20 25.67
CA ASP A 12 6.95 -5.60 24.52
C ASP A 12 6.41 -6.16 23.20
N ILE A 13 6.09 -7.47 23.18
CA ILE A 13 5.45 -8.12 22.04
C ILE A 13 4.06 -7.53 21.80
N LEU A 14 3.23 -7.36 22.84
CA LEU A 14 1.87 -6.79 22.71
C LEU A 14 1.91 -5.32 22.28
N ASP A 15 2.85 -4.53 22.82
CA ASP A 15 3.04 -3.13 22.47
C ASP A 15 3.43 -2.94 20.99
N LEU A 16 4.04 -3.95 20.37
CA LEU A 16 4.31 -3.99 18.93
C LEU A 16 3.16 -4.60 18.12
N ALA A 17 2.58 -5.70 18.60
CA ALA A 17 1.62 -6.53 17.86
C ALA A 17 0.24 -5.88 17.76
N VAL A 18 -0.27 -5.25 18.84
CA VAL A 18 -1.61 -4.63 18.84
C VAL A 18 -1.68 -3.48 17.83
N PRO A 19 -0.72 -2.54 17.79
CA PRO A 19 -0.74 -1.48 16.78
C PRO A 19 -0.57 -2.00 15.36
N ALA A 20 0.28 -3.01 15.18
CA ALA A 20 0.46 -3.64 13.87
C ALA A 20 -0.84 -4.29 13.38
N LEU A 21 -1.55 -5.02 14.24
CA LEU A 21 -2.83 -5.65 13.91
C LEU A 21 -3.89 -4.60 13.56
N ALA A 22 -4.02 -3.54 14.35
CA ALA A 22 -4.96 -2.45 14.07
C ALA A 22 -4.65 -1.78 12.72
N GLY A 23 -3.37 -1.52 12.43
CA GLY A 23 -2.95 -0.97 11.14
C GLY A 23 -3.24 -1.91 9.95
N LEU A 24 -3.12 -3.22 10.14
CA LEU A 24 -3.44 -4.23 9.11
C LEU A 24 -4.95 -4.40 8.92
N ALA A 25 -5.74 -4.30 9.99
CA ALA A 25 -7.20 -4.43 9.95
C ALA A 25 -7.89 -3.20 9.33
N ALA A 26 -7.29 -2.01 9.44
CA ALA A 26 -7.87 -0.77 8.92
C ALA A 26 -8.21 -0.84 7.43
N GLY A 27 -7.32 -1.40 6.60
CA GLY A 27 -7.52 -1.51 5.15
C GLY A 27 -8.77 -2.32 4.77
N PRO A 28 -8.89 -3.59 5.20
CA PRO A 28 -10.08 -4.39 4.96
C PRO A 28 -11.37 -3.78 5.50
N LEU A 29 -11.35 -3.18 6.69
CA LEU A 29 -12.53 -2.53 7.27
C LEU A 29 -13.01 -1.35 6.44
N VAL A 30 -12.10 -0.51 5.96
CA VAL A 30 -12.42 0.61 5.08
C VAL A 30 -12.95 0.10 3.76
N SER A 31 -12.33 -0.93 3.18
CA SER A 31 -12.83 -1.55 1.95
C SER A 31 -14.28 -2.07 2.08
N LEU A 32 -14.69 -2.53 3.26
CA LEU A 32 -16.09 -2.93 3.50
C LEU A 32 -17.02 -1.72 3.51
N VAL A 33 -16.59 -0.60 4.10
CA VAL A 33 -17.34 0.66 4.11
C VAL A 33 -17.50 1.22 2.70
N ASP A 34 -16.42 1.28 1.92
CA ASP A 34 -16.43 1.72 0.52
C ASP A 34 -17.40 0.85 -0.32
N THR A 35 -17.35 -0.48 -0.11
CA THR A 35 -18.25 -1.43 -0.78
C THR A 35 -19.71 -1.18 -0.39
N ALA A 36 -19.99 -0.86 0.87
CA ALA A 36 -21.33 -0.55 1.34
C ALA A 36 -21.87 0.75 0.71
N PHE A 37 -21.06 1.80 0.59
CA PHE A 37 -21.46 3.05 -0.07
C PHE A 37 -21.66 2.86 -1.58
N VAL A 38 -20.70 2.23 -2.27
CA VAL A 38 -20.83 1.97 -3.71
C VAL A 38 -21.98 1.01 -4.01
N GLY A 39 -22.27 0.06 -3.11
CA GLY A 39 -23.41 -0.84 -3.23
C GLY A 39 -24.77 -0.12 -3.28
N GLN A 40 -24.88 1.06 -2.68
CA GLN A 40 -26.09 1.89 -2.73
C GLN A 40 -26.30 2.53 -4.12
N LEU A 41 -25.24 2.67 -4.93
CA LEU A 41 -25.32 3.19 -6.30
C LEU A 41 -25.89 2.15 -7.30
N GLY A 42 -25.96 0.88 -6.90
CA GLY A 42 -26.51 -0.21 -7.70
C GLY A 42 -25.47 -1.25 -8.15
N ARG A 43 -25.94 -2.23 -8.94
CA ARG A 43 -25.16 -3.43 -9.30
C ARG A 43 -23.99 -3.13 -10.23
N VAL A 44 -24.16 -2.22 -11.19
CA VAL A 44 -23.11 -1.90 -12.18
C VAL A 44 -21.91 -1.20 -11.51
N PRO A 45 -22.08 -0.13 -10.71
CA PRO A 45 -20.97 0.48 -9.96
C PRO A 45 -20.26 -0.51 -9.03
N LEU A 46 -21.02 -1.36 -8.34
CA LEU A 46 -20.47 -2.37 -7.43
C LEU A 46 -19.65 -3.44 -8.17
N GLY A 47 -20.14 -3.92 -9.32
CA GLY A 47 -19.39 -4.83 -10.20
C GLY A 47 -18.10 -4.20 -10.72
N ALA A 48 -18.16 -2.93 -11.14
CA ALA A 48 -17.00 -2.18 -11.61
C ALA A 48 -15.96 -1.96 -10.50
N LEU A 49 -16.40 -1.72 -9.26
CA LEU A 49 -15.53 -1.67 -8.09
C LEU A 49 -14.81 -3.00 -7.88
N GLY A 50 -15.52 -4.13 -7.91
CA GLY A 50 -14.94 -5.46 -7.69
C GLY A 50 -13.84 -5.83 -8.69
N VAL A 51 -14.06 -5.57 -9.99
CA VAL A 51 -13.05 -5.78 -11.03
C VAL A 51 -11.81 -4.92 -10.77
N ASN A 52 -12.02 -3.64 -10.44
CA ASN A 52 -10.92 -2.72 -10.18
C ASN A 52 -10.13 -3.05 -8.90
N THR A 53 -10.79 -3.48 -7.83
CA THR A 53 -10.12 -3.92 -6.60
C THR A 53 -9.20 -5.11 -6.87
N SER A 54 -9.62 -6.04 -7.72
CA SER A 54 -8.78 -7.16 -8.17
C SER A 54 -7.56 -6.69 -8.98
N ILE A 55 -7.76 -5.79 -9.95
CA ILE A 55 -6.68 -5.19 -10.75
C ILE A 55 -5.67 -4.49 -9.84
N PHE A 56 -6.14 -3.66 -8.89
CA PHE A 56 -5.26 -2.97 -7.95
C PHE A 56 -4.49 -3.95 -7.07
N SER A 57 -5.16 -4.95 -6.51
CA SER A 57 -4.52 -5.95 -5.67
C SER A 57 -3.41 -6.69 -6.44
N MET A 58 -3.69 -7.14 -7.66
CA MET A 58 -2.70 -7.85 -8.49
C MET A 58 -1.55 -6.94 -8.95
N THR A 59 -1.85 -5.69 -9.26
CA THR A 59 -0.83 -4.71 -9.68
C THR A 59 0.11 -4.37 -8.51
N PHE A 60 -0.44 -4.20 -7.30
CA PHE A 60 0.33 -3.68 -6.17
C PHE A 60 0.92 -4.76 -5.25
N VAL A 61 0.43 -6.00 -5.29
CA VAL A 61 0.94 -7.09 -4.44
C VAL A 61 2.42 -7.37 -4.68
N ILE A 62 2.88 -7.25 -5.92
CA ILE A 62 4.28 -7.51 -6.28
C ILE A 62 5.22 -6.51 -5.59
N PHE A 63 4.76 -5.28 -5.35
CA PHE A 63 5.57 -4.22 -4.72
C PHE A 63 5.66 -4.34 -3.20
N ASN A 64 5.04 -5.36 -2.59
CA ASN A 64 5.25 -5.66 -1.17
C ASN A 64 6.72 -5.93 -0.82
N PHE A 65 7.57 -6.24 -1.82
CA PHE A 65 9.01 -6.33 -1.63
C PHE A 65 9.61 -5.02 -1.08
N LEU A 66 9.00 -3.86 -1.33
CA LEU A 66 9.44 -2.60 -0.76
C LEU A 66 9.37 -2.67 0.78
N ALA A 67 8.23 -3.08 1.34
CA ALA A 67 8.08 -3.22 2.77
C ALA A 67 8.98 -4.34 3.35
N TYR A 68 8.93 -5.54 2.75
CA TYR A 68 9.69 -6.71 3.22
C TYR A 68 11.19 -6.59 2.99
N GLY A 69 11.61 -5.79 2.02
CA GLY A 69 13.01 -5.49 1.76
C GLY A 69 13.55 -4.37 2.65
N THR A 70 12.73 -3.38 2.97
CA THR A 70 13.15 -2.22 3.79
C THR A 70 13.25 -2.61 5.26
N THR A 71 12.23 -3.28 5.81
CA THR A 71 12.14 -3.63 7.24
C THR A 71 13.40 -4.30 7.80
N PRO A 72 13.90 -5.44 7.26
CA PRO A 72 15.06 -6.12 7.82
C PRO A 72 16.36 -5.36 7.58
N ARG A 73 16.46 -4.55 6.52
CA ARG A 73 17.67 -3.76 6.23
C ARG A 73 17.80 -2.58 7.17
N VAL A 74 16.71 -1.85 7.39
CA VAL A 74 16.64 -0.78 8.40
C VAL A 74 16.86 -1.38 9.79
N GLY A 75 16.15 -2.46 10.14
CA GLY A 75 16.31 -3.11 11.45
C GLY A 75 17.73 -3.61 11.72
N LYS A 76 18.41 -4.17 10.70
CA LYS A 76 19.82 -4.57 10.83
C LYS A 76 20.75 -3.37 11.03
N ALA A 77 20.54 -2.28 10.29
CA ALA A 77 21.35 -1.07 10.44
C ALA A 77 21.15 -0.41 11.81
N VAL A 78 19.90 -0.32 12.27
CA VAL A 78 19.54 0.16 13.62
C VAL A 78 20.16 -0.73 14.70
N GLY A 79 20.12 -2.05 14.54
CA GLY A 79 20.75 -3.00 15.47
C GLY A 79 22.28 -2.92 15.52
N ASN A 80 22.90 -2.37 14.48
CA ASN A 80 24.35 -2.09 14.43
C ASN A 80 24.70 -0.65 14.85
N ASP A 81 23.73 0.12 15.36
CA ASP A 81 23.84 1.55 15.68
C ASP A 81 24.25 2.46 14.48
N ASP A 82 24.09 1.97 13.25
CA ASP A 82 24.37 2.72 12.02
C ASP A 82 23.08 3.39 11.51
N ARG A 83 22.69 4.47 12.19
CA ARG A 83 21.52 5.27 11.83
C ARG A 83 21.65 5.90 10.44
N ALA A 84 22.88 6.21 10.01
CA ALA A 84 23.12 6.78 8.69
C ALA A 84 22.82 5.75 7.58
N GLU A 85 23.22 4.49 7.73
CA GLU A 85 22.83 3.44 6.78
C GLU A 85 21.33 3.17 6.81
N ALA A 86 20.72 3.17 7.99
CA ALA A 86 19.27 3.03 8.12
C ALA A 86 18.54 4.12 7.30
N GLY A 87 18.96 5.38 7.43
CA GLY A 87 18.44 6.48 6.63
C GLY A 87 18.69 6.34 5.12
N ARG A 88 19.88 5.88 4.70
CA ARG A 88 20.18 5.60 3.28
C ARG A 88 19.29 4.50 2.71
N VAL A 89 19.02 3.45 3.47
CA VAL A 89 18.08 2.37 3.08
C VAL A 89 16.68 2.93 2.89
N VAL A 90 16.21 3.81 3.77
CA VAL A 90 14.91 4.49 3.62
C VAL A 90 14.87 5.32 2.33
N MET A 91 15.90 6.13 2.06
CA MET A 91 15.95 6.94 0.83
C MET A 91 15.94 6.10 -0.45
N ARG A 92 16.64 4.95 -0.46
CA ARG A 92 16.61 3.99 -1.57
C ARG A 92 15.20 3.40 -1.77
N ALA A 93 14.53 3.02 -0.68
CA ALA A 93 13.18 2.50 -0.72
C ALA A 93 12.15 3.53 -1.22
N LEU A 94 12.23 4.78 -0.74
CA LEU A 94 11.36 5.87 -1.19
C LEU A 94 11.59 6.21 -2.67
N THR A 95 12.85 6.23 -3.12
CA THR A 95 13.19 6.49 -4.52
C THR A 95 12.61 5.41 -5.44
N LEU A 96 12.75 4.14 -5.06
CA LEU A 96 12.15 3.02 -5.79
C LEU A 96 10.62 3.08 -5.77
N ALA A 97 10.02 3.44 -4.64
CA ALA A 97 8.58 3.58 -4.50
C ALA A 97 8.01 4.65 -5.45
N VAL A 98 8.66 5.81 -5.55
CA VAL A 98 8.26 6.87 -6.48
C VAL A 98 8.43 6.42 -7.93
N GLY A 99 9.61 5.90 -8.29
CA GLY A 99 9.87 5.45 -9.66
C GLY A 99 8.91 4.34 -10.12
N ALA A 100 8.78 3.28 -9.31
CA ALA A 100 7.85 2.18 -9.60
C ALA A 100 6.38 2.65 -9.60
N GLY A 101 6.03 3.59 -8.73
CA GLY A 101 4.67 4.12 -8.62
C GLY A 101 4.29 4.97 -9.83
N ILE A 102 5.22 5.77 -10.36
CA ILE A 102 5.05 6.52 -11.61
C ILE A 102 4.91 5.55 -12.79
N VAL A 103 5.74 4.51 -12.86
CA VAL A 103 5.63 3.49 -13.90
C VAL A 103 4.28 2.78 -13.83
N ALA A 104 3.83 2.38 -12.64
CA ALA A 104 2.53 1.76 -12.44
C ALA A 104 1.38 2.71 -12.82
N LEU A 105 1.46 4.00 -12.46
CA LEU A 105 0.50 5.02 -12.88
C LEU A 105 0.41 5.11 -14.40
N ILE A 106 1.54 5.28 -15.08
CA ILE A 106 1.57 5.42 -16.55
C ILE A 106 1.03 4.16 -17.22
N ALA A 107 1.47 2.98 -16.75
CA ALA A 107 1.01 1.70 -17.27
C ALA A 107 -0.50 1.52 -17.09
N LEU A 108 -1.03 1.79 -15.89
CA LEU A 108 -2.46 1.69 -15.63
C LEU A 108 -3.27 2.71 -16.43
N GLN A 109 -2.77 3.93 -16.65
CA GLN A 109 -3.45 4.93 -17.48
C GLN A 109 -3.49 4.52 -18.96
N ALA A 110 -2.36 4.07 -19.51
CA ALA A 110 -2.22 3.70 -20.91
C ALA A 110 -2.93 2.37 -21.24
N LEU A 111 -2.87 1.41 -20.33
CA LEU A 111 -3.39 0.05 -20.53
C LEU A 111 -4.73 -0.19 -19.82
N ALA A 112 -5.38 0.84 -19.27
CA ALA A 112 -6.62 0.71 -18.50
C ALA A 112 -7.68 -0.15 -19.22
N ARG A 113 -7.98 0.19 -20.48
CA ARG A 113 -9.02 -0.48 -21.27
C ARG A 113 -8.62 -1.93 -21.62
N PRO A 114 -7.42 -2.21 -22.18
CA PRO A 114 -6.95 -3.59 -22.37
C PRO A 114 -6.98 -4.45 -21.11
N ILE A 115 -6.55 -3.91 -19.97
CA ILE A 115 -6.55 -4.62 -18.69
C ILE A 115 -7.99 -4.95 -18.25
N LEU A 116 -8.91 -3.99 -18.34
CA LEU A 116 -10.32 -4.21 -18.00
C LEU A 116 -10.98 -5.24 -18.91
N SER A 117 -10.70 -5.19 -20.22
CA SER A 117 -11.19 -6.19 -21.17
C SER A 117 -10.63 -7.58 -20.87
N LEU A 118 -9.35 -7.69 -20.52
CA LEU A 118 -8.72 -8.96 -20.14
C LEU A 118 -9.34 -9.54 -18.86
N MET A 119 -9.73 -8.67 -17.93
CA MET A 119 -10.42 -9.05 -16.69
C MET A 119 -11.90 -9.40 -16.89
N GLY A 120 -12.40 -9.39 -18.14
CA GLY A 120 -13.77 -9.78 -18.46
C GLY A 120 -14.82 -8.70 -18.17
N ALA A 121 -14.43 -7.42 -18.11
CA ALA A 121 -15.40 -6.34 -17.95
C ALA A 121 -16.35 -6.28 -19.16
N SER A 122 -17.65 -6.44 -18.92
CA SER A 122 -18.69 -6.31 -19.96
C SER A 122 -18.76 -4.88 -20.50
N GLU A 123 -19.42 -4.67 -21.64
CA GLU A 123 -19.59 -3.32 -22.21
C GLU A 123 -20.26 -2.35 -21.24
N GLU A 124 -21.27 -2.82 -20.48
CA GLU A 124 -21.98 -2.03 -19.46
C GLU A 124 -21.07 -1.62 -18.30
N LEU A 125 -20.11 -2.48 -17.91
CA LEU A 125 -19.16 -2.21 -16.83
C LEU A 125 -17.99 -1.33 -17.28
N MET A 126 -17.66 -1.33 -18.57
CA MET A 126 -16.43 -0.73 -19.10
C MET A 126 -16.33 0.77 -18.77
N GLY A 127 -17.41 1.53 -18.95
CA GLY A 127 -17.41 2.98 -18.70
C GLY A 127 -17.09 3.32 -17.23
N PRO A 128 -17.92 2.86 -16.27
CA PRO A 128 -17.69 3.08 -14.84
C PRO A 128 -16.35 2.52 -14.36
N ALA A 129 -15.96 1.33 -14.83
CA ALA A 129 -14.71 0.71 -14.43
C ALA A 129 -13.48 1.48 -14.93
N LEU A 130 -13.52 2.01 -16.16
CA LEU A 130 -12.45 2.82 -16.73
C LEU A 130 -12.28 4.14 -15.98
N ALA A 131 -13.38 4.83 -15.67
CA ALA A 131 -13.34 6.07 -14.90
C ALA A 131 -12.70 5.84 -13.52
N TYR A 132 -13.15 4.80 -12.81
CA TYR A 132 -12.59 4.43 -11.52
C TYR A 132 -11.10 4.07 -11.60
N LEU A 133 -10.70 3.21 -12.55
CA LEU A 133 -9.33 2.76 -12.72
C LEU A 133 -8.37 3.93 -12.97
N ARG A 134 -8.75 4.86 -13.85
CA ARG A 134 -7.92 6.01 -14.21
C ARG A 134 -7.73 6.98 -13.07
N ILE A 135 -8.76 7.22 -12.27
CA ILE A 135 -8.64 8.08 -11.07
C ILE A 135 -7.75 7.38 -10.04
N ARG A 136 -8.01 6.10 -9.75
CA ARG A 136 -7.22 5.34 -8.79
C ARG A 136 -5.76 5.19 -9.21
N ALA A 137 -5.46 5.12 -10.52
CA ALA A 137 -4.08 5.02 -11.02
C ALA A 137 -3.20 6.19 -10.56
N LEU A 138 -3.80 7.38 -10.33
CA LEU A 138 -3.11 8.55 -9.77
C LEU A 138 -2.61 8.32 -8.34
N ALA A 139 -3.17 7.35 -7.62
CA ALA A 139 -2.72 6.99 -6.27
C ALA A 139 -1.55 6.00 -6.27
N GLY A 140 -1.12 5.47 -7.43
CA GLY A 140 -0.04 4.49 -7.52
C GLY A 140 1.25 4.90 -6.78
N PRO A 141 1.80 6.11 -7.00
CA PRO A 141 2.94 6.62 -6.25
C PRO A 141 2.68 6.70 -4.74
N ALA A 142 1.50 7.18 -4.34
CA ALA A 142 1.13 7.30 -2.92
C ALA A 142 1.06 5.93 -2.22
N VAL A 143 0.47 4.93 -2.87
CA VAL A 143 0.39 3.55 -2.35
C VAL A 143 1.79 3.00 -2.10
N LEU A 144 2.72 3.15 -3.04
CA LEU A 144 4.07 2.62 -2.86
C LEU A 144 4.88 3.39 -1.82
N LEU A 145 4.70 4.70 -1.73
CA LEU A 145 5.30 5.52 -0.68
C LEU A 145 4.83 5.08 0.71
N ILE A 146 3.53 4.83 0.89
CA ILE A 146 2.97 4.28 2.13
C ILE A 146 3.61 2.92 2.43
N THR A 147 3.67 2.02 1.45
CA THR A 147 4.26 0.67 1.61
C THR A 147 5.74 0.73 2.03
N ALA A 148 6.55 1.58 1.38
CA ALA A 148 7.94 1.77 1.76
C ALA A 148 8.08 2.38 3.17
N SER A 149 7.23 3.34 3.51
CA SER A 149 7.22 3.99 4.83
C SER A 149 6.83 3.04 5.95
N HIS A 150 5.83 2.17 5.71
CA HIS A 150 5.49 1.08 6.63
C HIS A 150 6.70 0.18 6.90
N GLY A 151 7.44 -0.20 5.86
CA GLY A 151 8.67 -0.97 6.02
C GLY A 151 9.77 -0.23 6.79
N ALA A 152 9.94 1.07 6.52
CA ALA A 152 10.91 1.91 7.20
C ALA A 152 10.63 2.00 8.72
N PHE A 153 9.43 2.45 9.11
CA PHE A 153 9.07 2.61 10.52
C PHE A 153 9.08 1.28 11.28
N ARG A 154 8.61 0.18 10.68
CA ARG A 154 8.74 -1.16 11.29
C ARG A 154 10.21 -1.56 11.51
N GLY A 155 11.10 -1.20 10.59
CA GLY A 155 12.54 -1.42 10.75
C GLY A 155 13.14 -0.63 11.91
N TYR A 156 12.61 0.56 12.20
CA TYR A 156 12.93 1.34 13.41
C TYR A 156 12.20 0.86 14.68
N GLN A 157 11.50 -0.28 14.61
CA GLN A 157 10.66 -0.81 15.69
C GLN A 157 9.51 0.12 16.11
N ASP A 158 9.09 1.02 15.22
CA ASP A 158 7.93 1.89 15.41
C ASP A 158 6.74 1.39 14.59
N THR A 159 5.81 0.68 15.26
CA THR A 159 4.56 0.22 14.65
C THR A 159 3.40 1.19 14.88
N ARG A 160 3.54 2.12 15.82
CA ARG A 160 2.48 3.06 16.22
C ARG A 160 2.32 4.18 15.19
N THR A 161 3.42 4.74 14.70
CA THR A 161 3.39 5.81 13.68
C THR A 161 2.66 5.33 12.41
N PRO A 162 3.02 4.17 11.81
CA PRO A 162 2.26 3.61 10.70
C PRO A 162 0.77 3.42 10.97
N MET A 163 0.41 2.88 12.13
CA MET A 163 -0.98 2.66 12.51
C MET A 163 -1.77 3.98 12.56
N VAL A 164 -1.24 5.00 13.24
CA VAL A 164 -1.93 6.29 13.41
C VAL A 164 -2.12 6.98 12.06
N VAL A 165 -1.06 7.02 11.23
CA VAL A 165 -1.16 7.62 9.89
C VAL A 165 -2.16 6.85 9.02
N THR A 166 -2.12 5.51 9.06
CA THR A 166 -3.05 4.66 8.32
C THR A 166 -4.49 4.87 8.76
N LEU A 167 -4.76 4.89 10.06
CA LEU A 167 -6.11 5.15 10.55
C LEU A 167 -6.57 6.55 10.18
N GLY A 168 -5.71 7.56 10.34
CA GLY A 168 -6.02 8.96 10.04
C GLY A 168 -6.43 9.17 8.58
N PHE A 169 -5.66 8.68 7.61
CA PHE A 169 -6.03 8.88 6.21
C PHE A 169 -7.25 8.05 5.80
N ASN A 170 -7.48 6.89 6.42
CA ASN A 170 -8.66 6.08 6.17
C ASN A 170 -9.94 6.72 6.75
N VAL A 171 -9.85 7.39 7.89
CA VAL A 171 -10.95 8.21 8.43
C VAL A 171 -11.28 9.35 7.46
N VAL A 172 -10.26 10.02 6.92
CA VAL A 172 -10.47 11.04 5.89
C VAL A 172 -11.16 10.44 4.66
N ASN A 173 -10.71 9.27 4.18
CA ASN A 173 -11.35 8.58 3.07
C ASN A 173 -12.83 8.24 3.37
N GLY A 174 -13.13 7.62 4.51
CA GLY A 174 -14.51 7.28 4.88
C GLY A 174 -15.43 8.49 5.06
N GLY A 175 -14.88 9.67 5.39
CA GLY A 175 -15.63 10.93 5.41
C GLY A 175 -15.80 11.56 4.02
N LEU A 176 -14.79 11.45 3.16
CA LEU A 176 -14.84 11.95 1.78
C LEU A 176 -15.74 11.10 0.89
N ASP A 177 -15.86 9.80 1.15
CA ASP A 177 -16.69 8.88 0.38
C ASP A 177 -18.14 9.37 0.24
N PRO A 178 -18.94 9.53 1.31
CA PRO A 178 -20.33 9.97 1.16
C PRO A 178 -20.44 11.39 0.59
N LEU A 179 -19.46 12.26 0.86
CA LEU A 179 -19.42 13.61 0.31
C LEU A 179 -19.25 13.59 -1.21
N LEU A 180 -18.25 12.87 -1.73
CA LEU A 180 -17.98 12.84 -3.17
C LEU A 180 -18.99 11.96 -3.91
N ILE A 181 -19.40 10.84 -3.32
CA ILE A 181 -20.33 9.89 -3.94
C ILE A 181 -21.73 10.50 -4.05
N PHE A 182 -22.30 11.00 -2.95
CA PHE A 182 -23.72 11.39 -2.89
C PHE A 182 -23.95 12.90 -2.93
N VAL A 183 -23.12 13.71 -2.26
CA VAL A 183 -23.35 15.16 -2.18
C VAL A 183 -22.92 15.87 -3.45
N LEU A 184 -21.76 15.48 -4.01
CA LEU A 184 -21.28 16.02 -5.29
C LEU A 184 -21.75 15.22 -6.51
N ASP A 185 -22.46 14.10 -6.29
CA ASP A 185 -23.00 13.22 -7.34
C ASP A 185 -21.92 12.69 -8.31
N TRP A 186 -20.70 12.43 -7.80
CA TRP A 186 -19.64 11.83 -8.62
C TRP A 186 -19.74 10.30 -8.69
N GLY A 187 -20.66 9.70 -7.93
CA GLY A 187 -20.91 8.26 -7.92
C GLY A 187 -19.63 7.45 -7.69
N LEU A 188 -19.39 6.45 -8.53
CA LEU A 188 -18.21 5.57 -8.43
C LEU A 188 -16.88 6.34 -8.59
N ALA A 189 -16.84 7.38 -9.42
CA ALA A 189 -15.65 8.22 -9.57
C ALA A 189 -15.33 9.00 -8.28
N GLY A 190 -16.37 9.36 -7.51
CA GLY A 190 -16.25 9.95 -6.18
C GLY A 190 -15.53 9.02 -5.19
N ALA A 191 -15.92 7.74 -5.15
CA ALA A 191 -15.24 6.73 -4.32
C ALA A 191 -13.75 6.60 -4.71
N ALA A 192 -13.44 6.51 -6.01
CA ALA A 192 -12.06 6.45 -6.49
C ALA A 192 -11.23 7.66 -6.03
N ALA A 193 -11.82 8.85 -6.11
CA ALA A 193 -11.18 10.10 -5.74
C ALA A 193 -10.96 10.21 -4.22
N ALA A 194 -11.95 9.84 -3.41
CA ALA A 194 -11.84 9.84 -1.96
C ALA A 194 -10.70 8.93 -1.47
N THR A 195 -10.62 7.70 -1.98
CA THR A 195 -9.53 6.78 -1.64
C THR A 195 -8.17 7.33 -2.09
N ALA A 196 -8.10 7.91 -3.31
CA ALA A 196 -6.87 8.48 -3.83
C ALA A 196 -6.38 9.68 -3.00
N ILE A 197 -7.29 10.58 -2.62
CA ILE A 197 -7.01 11.74 -1.76
C ILE A 197 -6.51 11.27 -0.39
N GLY A 198 -7.20 10.32 0.24
CA GLY A 198 -6.75 9.72 1.50
C GLY A 198 -5.34 9.16 1.40
N GLN A 199 -5.06 8.35 0.37
CA GLN A 199 -3.73 7.79 0.16
C GLN A 199 -2.65 8.86 -0.05
N TRP A 200 -2.95 9.94 -0.77
CA TRP A 200 -2.02 11.07 -0.90
C TRP A 200 -1.78 11.78 0.42
N ILE A 201 -2.82 12.02 1.22
CA ILE A 201 -2.66 12.61 2.57
C ILE A 201 -1.76 11.70 3.44
N GLY A 202 -1.98 10.39 3.41
CA GLY A 202 -1.14 9.42 4.11
C GLY A 202 0.31 9.44 3.64
N ALA A 203 0.53 9.40 2.33
CA ALA A 203 1.87 9.44 1.73
C ALA A 203 2.61 10.74 2.06
N LEU A 204 1.95 11.90 1.95
CA LEU A 204 2.53 13.20 2.30
C LEU A 204 2.83 13.30 3.80
N THR A 205 1.98 12.72 4.65
CA THR A 205 2.23 12.65 6.10
C THR A 205 3.48 11.81 6.40
N PHE A 206 3.62 10.64 5.77
CA PHE A 206 4.82 9.83 5.93
C PHE A 206 6.08 10.53 5.41
N LEU A 207 6.01 11.17 4.24
CA LEU A 207 7.13 11.94 3.70
C LEU A 207 7.51 13.09 4.63
N PHE A 208 6.54 13.80 5.19
CA PHE A 208 6.79 14.85 6.18
C PHE A 208 7.47 14.30 7.43
N LEU A 209 7.02 13.16 7.95
CA LEU A 209 7.62 12.52 9.12
C LEU A 209 9.05 12.07 8.85
N LEU A 210 9.30 11.40 7.71
CA LEU A 210 10.62 10.84 7.36
C LEU A 210 11.62 11.93 6.95
N LEU A 211 11.20 12.90 6.14
CA LEU A 211 12.12 13.87 5.51
C LEU A 211 12.25 15.18 6.30
N LYS A 212 11.36 15.43 7.28
CA LYS A 212 11.36 16.68 8.06
C LYS A 212 11.26 16.44 9.56
N ALA A 213 10.13 15.92 10.06
CA ALA A 213 9.86 15.94 11.51
C ALA A 213 10.76 15.01 12.33
N ARG A 214 11.09 13.83 11.80
CA ARG A 214 11.93 12.82 12.47
C ARG A 214 13.20 12.51 11.68
N ARG A 215 13.58 13.40 10.78
CA ARG A 215 14.72 13.21 9.88
C ARG A 215 16.01 12.92 10.65
N GLU A 216 16.33 13.73 11.64
CA GLU A 216 17.57 13.62 12.43
C GLU A 216 17.55 12.37 13.31
N GLU A 217 16.42 12.10 13.98
CA GLU A 217 16.21 10.91 14.81
C GLU A 217 16.39 9.60 14.02
N LEU A 218 15.95 9.60 12.77
CA LEU A 218 16.03 8.46 11.86
C LEU A 218 17.32 8.45 11.03
N GLY A 219 18.27 9.38 11.24
CA GLY A 219 19.52 9.43 10.49
C GLY A 219 19.35 9.63 8.98
N ILE A 220 18.26 10.26 8.55
CA ILE A 220 17.93 10.44 7.13
C ILE A 220 18.67 11.64 6.56
N GLU A 221 19.61 11.36 5.65
CA GLU A 221 20.19 12.38 4.78
C GLU A 221 19.42 12.42 3.46
N VAL A 222 18.84 13.59 3.14
CA VAL A 222 18.12 13.79 1.87
C VAL A 222 19.15 13.92 0.74
N ARG A 223 19.63 12.77 0.28
CA ARG A 223 20.51 12.63 -0.87
C ARG A 223 19.92 11.58 -1.81
N TRP A 224 19.90 11.90 -3.10
CA TRP A 224 19.47 10.95 -4.11
C TRP A 224 20.44 9.76 -4.14
N PRO A 225 19.94 8.52 -4.05
CA PRO A 225 20.79 7.35 -4.05
C PRO A 225 21.32 7.07 -5.46
N ASP A 226 22.56 6.59 -5.55
CA ASP A 226 23.09 6.08 -6.81
C ASP A 226 22.29 4.85 -7.28
N LEU A 227 22.01 4.77 -8.58
CA LEU A 227 21.19 3.70 -9.18
C LEU A 227 21.72 2.29 -8.87
N HIS A 228 23.04 2.12 -8.78
CA HIS A 228 23.66 0.84 -8.43
C HIS A 228 23.23 0.33 -7.03
N THR A 229 22.98 1.25 -6.09
CA THR A 229 22.57 0.90 -4.73
C THR A 229 21.13 0.40 -4.63
N LEU A 230 20.36 0.48 -5.72
CA LEU A 230 18.99 -0.04 -5.82
C LEU A 230 18.94 -1.52 -6.21
N VAL A 231 20.03 -2.08 -6.78
CA VAL A 231 20.11 -3.48 -7.24
C VAL A 231 19.74 -4.50 -6.15
N PRO A 232 20.17 -4.36 -4.87
CA PRO A 232 19.76 -5.29 -3.82
C PRO A 232 18.25 -5.32 -3.56
N PHE A 233 17.56 -4.18 -3.74
CA PHE A 233 16.10 -4.13 -3.62
C PHE A 233 15.42 -4.81 -4.82
N LEU A 234 15.95 -4.61 -6.04
CA LEU A 234 15.43 -5.25 -7.24
C LEU A 234 15.57 -6.78 -7.18
N LYS A 235 16.66 -7.31 -6.61
CA LYS A 235 16.83 -8.76 -6.39
C LYS A 235 15.74 -9.32 -5.45
N VAL A 236 15.50 -8.65 -4.33
CA VAL A 236 14.40 -9.04 -3.41
C VAL A 236 13.05 -8.91 -4.10
N GLY A 237 12.85 -7.86 -4.90
CA GLY A 237 11.65 -7.69 -5.71
C GLY A 237 11.43 -8.84 -6.68
N ARG A 238 12.48 -9.27 -7.40
CA ARG A 238 12.44 -10.44 -8.30
C ARG A 238 12.09 -11.72 -7.55
N ASP A 239 12.75 -11.99 -6.43
CA ASP A 239 12.56 -13.25 -5.70
C ASP A 239 11.15 -13.30 -5.06
N LEU A 240 10.65 -12.16 -4.56
CA LEU A 240 9.30 -12.05 -4.02
C LEU A 240 8.25 -12.12 -5.13
N PHE A 241 8.51 -11.53 -6.29
CA PHE A 241 7.67 -11.64 -7.47
C PHE A 241 7.56 -13.10 -7.92
N LEU A 242 8.68 -13.81 -8.06
CA LEU A 242 8.67 -15.23 -8.44
C LEU A 242 7.85 -16.05 -7.43
N ARG A 243 8.07 -15.84 -6.13
CA ARG A 243 7.29 -16.49 -5.07
C ARG A 243 5.79 -16.21 -5.20
N THR A 244 5.40 -14.94 -5.32
CA THR A 244 3.98 -14.55 -5.39
C THR A 244 3.34 -15.03 -6.68
N ALA A 245 4.04 -14.94 -7.82
CA ALA A 245 3.55 -15.43 -9.11
C ALA A 245 3.38 -16.96 -9.09
N SER A 246 4.31 -17.71 -8.48
CA SER A 246 4.15 -19.15 -8.29
C SER A 246 2.93 -19.46 -7.41
N LEU A 247 2.77 -18.79 -6.26
CA LEU A 247 1.69 -19.07 -5.32
C LEU A 247 0.31 -18.74 -5.92
N VAL A 248 0.18 -17.55 -6.52
CA VAL A 248 -1.06 -17.12 -7.20
C VAL A 248 -1.33 -18.00 -8.41
N GLY A 249 -0.31 -18.30 -9.22
CA GLY A 249 -0.44 -19.18 -10.38
C GLY A 249 -0.94 -20.57 -10.02
N THR A 250 -0.39 -21.19 -8.97
CA THR A 250 -0.84 -22.49 -8.48
C THR A 250 -2.27 -22.44 -7.96
N MET A 251 -2.64 -21.42 -7.18
CA MET A 251 -4.02 -21.26 -6.70
C MET A 251 -5.00 -21.09 -7.87
N THR A 252 -4.68 -20.23 -8.84
CA THR A 252 -5.51 -20.01 -10.02
C THR A 252 -5.69 -21.28 -10.85
N LEU A 253 -4.61 -22.05 -11.08
CA LEU A 253 -4.72 -23.34 -11.78
C LEU A 253 -5.60 -24.33 -11.00
N ALA A 254 -5.41 -24.43 -9.69
CA ALA A 254 -6.20 -25.33 -8.86
C ALA A 254 -7.70 -24.98 -8.92
N THR A 255 -8.04 -23.69 -8.86
CA THR A 255 -9.42 -23.22 -9.01
C THR A 255 -9.99 -23.43 -10.41
N ALA A 256 -9.17 -23.33 -11.46
CA ALA A 256 -9.62 -23.54 -12.84
C ALA A 256 -9.89 -25.01 -13.19
N ILE A 257 -9.26 -25.96 -12.48
CA ILE A 257 -9.40 -27.40 -12.70
C ILE A 257 -10.50 -28.02 -11.81
N ALA A 258 -10.84 -27.38 -10.69
CA ALA A 258 -11.91 -27.78 -9.78
C ALA A 258 -13.30 -27.45 -10.32
#